data_AF-A0A209BK24-F1
#
_entry.id   AF-A0A209BK24-F1
#
_cell.length_a   1.000
_cell.length_b   1.000
_cell.length_c   1.000
_cell.angle_alpha   90.00
_cell.angle_beta   90.00
_cell.angle_gamma   90.00
#
_symmetry.space_group_name_H-M   'P 1'
#
loop_
_entity.id
_entity.type
_entity.pdbx_description
1 polymer ?
#
loop_
_entity_poly.entity_id
_entity_poly.type
_entity_poly.pdbx_seq_one_letter_code
_entity_poly.pdbx_strand_id
1 'polypeptide(L)'
;MARRVAGTAGGRGAATVRAARRPQLRLPPLTPYEDGGGLEPDGDYDALEFREADLTGQDGAGARFMDCALTGCALDEASLRAARLLDTRLTGVRGVGTNLAEATLRDVELLDGRLGGTQLHGAVLERVVIRGGKIDYLNLRRARLKDVVFESCVLVEPDFGGARLERVEFVDCALKQADLSAATLTDVDLRGAAPLELSRGVDRLSGAVISPTQLLDLAPVLAAELGVRVVAEE
;
A
#
# COMPACT_ATOMS: atom_id res chain seq x y z
N MET A 1 7.11 54.50 -30.82
CA MET A 1 6.23 53.35 -30.51
C MET A 1 6.49 52.28 -31.57
N ALA A 2 6.77 51.01 -31.31
CA ALA A 2 6.64 50.18 -30.13
C ALA A 2 7.77 49.11 -30.11
N ARG A 3 8.22 48.80 -28.90
CA ARG A 3 9.25 47.79 -28.57
C ARG A 3 8.53 46.44 -28.45
N ARG A 4 8.87 45.44 -29.28
CA ARG A 4 8.39 44.05 -29.04
C ARG A 4 9.34 43.36 -28.09
N VAL A 5 8.85 43.13 -26.87
CA VAL A 5 9.50 42.35 -25.82
C VAL A 5 9.28 40.87 -26.11
N ALA A 6 10.34 40.09 -25.94
CA ALA A 6 10.34 38.64 -26.01
C ALA A 6 9.38 38.03 -24.98
N GLY A 7 8.53 37.10 -25.43
CA GLY A 7 7.78 36.21 -24.55
C GLY A 7 8.62 35.00 -24.19
N THR A 8 9.27 35.04 -23.03
CA THR A 8 9.79 33.86 -22.33
C THR A 8 8.71 33.32 -21.39
N ALA A 9 8.26 32.08 -21.58
CA ALA A 9 7.83 31.14 -20.53
C ALA A 9 7.15 29.92 -21.16
N GLY A 10 7.94 28.96 -21.65
CA GLY A 10 7.48 27.57 -21.76
C GLY A 10 7.61 26.92 -20.39
N GLY A 11 6.50 26.51 -19.80
CA GLY A 11 6.39 26.03 -18.42
C GLY A 11 7.42 24.96 -18.08
N ARG A 12 8.04 25.10 -16.90
CA ARG A 12 8.79 24.02 -16.24
C ARG A 12 7.83 22.84 -16.11
N GLY A 13 8.16 21.73 -16.78
CA GLY A 13 7.34 20.52 -16.79
C GLY A 13 7.00 20.13 -15.35
N ALA A 14 5.71 19.91 -15.08
CA ALA A 14 5.28 19.27 -13.85
C ALA A 14 6.14 18.01 -13.66
N ALA A 15 6.72 17.82 -12.48
CA ALA A 15 7.46 16.61 -12.17
C ALA A 15 6.52 15.41 -12.43
N THR A 16 6.74 14.70 -13.53
CA THR A 16 5.83 13.65 -13.99
C THR A 16 6.26 12.35 -13.32
N VAL A 17 5.47 11.90 -12.35
CA VAL A 17 5.56 10.54 -11.81
C VAL A 17 4.99 9.58 -12.85
N ARG A 18 5.66 8.45 -13.12
CA ARG A 18 5.05 7.38 -13.91
C ARG A 18 3.90 6.74 -13.13
N ALA A 19 2.71 6.76 -13.71
CA ALA A 19 1.53 6.17 -13.08
C ALA A 19 1.67 4.65 -12.86
N ALA A 20 1.12 4.17 -11.75
CA ALA A 20 0.99 2.78 -11.40
C ALA A 20 0.08 2.05 -12.40
N ARG A 21 0.49 0.85 -12.81
CA ARG A 21 -0.37 -0.05 -13.57
C ARG A 21 -1.35 -0.75 -12.64
N ARG A 22 -2.65 -0.54 -12.84
CA ARG A 22 -3.70 -1.21 -12.07
C ARG A 22 -3.83 -2.69 -12.46
N PRO A 23 -4.32 -3.56 -11.55
CA PRO A 23 -4.73 -4.92 -11.87
C PRO A 23 -5.70 -4.95 -13.06
N GLN A 24 -5.63 -5.97 -13.89
CA GLN A 24 -6.64 -6.24 -14.94
C GLN A 24 -7.52 -7.43 -14.54
N LEU A 25 -8.05 -7.37 -13.32
CA LEU A 25 -8.70 -8.51 -12.69
C LEU A 25 -10.02 -8.88 -13.38
N ARG A 26 -10.11 -10.11 -13.87
CA ARG A 26 -11.32 -10.70 -14.47
C ARG A 26 -11.50 -12.12 -13.96
N LEU A 27 -12.18 -12.24 -12.82
CA LEU A 27 -12.42 -13.54 -12.19
C LEU A 27 -13.29 -14.44 -13.10
N PRO A 28 -12.97 -15.74 -13.20
CA PRO A 28 -13.83 -16.74 -13.83
C PRO A 28 -15.10 -16.98 -12.97
N PRO A 29 -16.04 -17.83 -13.44
CA PRO A 29 -17.09 -18.35 -12.57
C PRO A 29 -16.47 -19.02 -11.34
N LEU A 30 -16.89 -18.59 -10.15
CA LEU A 30 -16.34 -19.08 -8.89
C LEU A 30 -17.20 -20.20 -8.31
N THR A 31 -16.54 -21.14 -7.65
CA THR A 31 -17.20 -22.18 -6.85
C THR A 31 -17.16 -21.81 -5.36
N PRO A 32 -18.25 -21.98 -4.60
CA PRO A 32 -18.22 -21.70 -3.17
C PRO A 32 -17.15 -22.55 -2.46
N TYR A 33 -16.36 -21.92 -1.61
CA TYR A 33 -15.48 -22.63 -0.70
C TYR A 33 -16.33 -23.34 0.36
N GLU A 34 -16.28 -24.68 0.37
CA GLU A 34 -16.95 -25.50 1.39
C GLU A 34 -16.04 -25.62 2.61
N ASP A 35 -16.51 -25.12 3.76
CA ASP A 35 -15.74 -24.89 5.00
C ASP A 35 -15.33 -26.17 5.77
N GLY A 36 -15.05 -27.27 5.04
CA GLY A 36 -14.88 -28.60 5.61
C GLY A 36 -13.52 -28.88 6.25
N GLY A 37 -12.47 -28.12 5.89
CA GLY A 37 -11.08 -28.38 6.33
C GLY A 37 -10.30 -27.16 6.83
N GLY A 38 -10.78 -25.95 6.57
CA GLY A 38 -9.97 -24.74 6.77
C GLY A 38 -8.84 -24.61 5.75
N LEU A 39 -8.02 -23.57 5.92
CA LEU A 39 -6.80 -23.39 5.16
C LEU A 39 -5.78 -24.47 5.52
N GLU A 40 -5.08 -24.94 4.51
CA GLU A 40 -3.99 -25.91 4.64
C GLU A 40 -2.67 -25.28 4.19
N PRO A 41 -1.54 -25.62 4.83
CA PRO A 41 -0.23 -25.24 4.34
C PRO A 41 0.00 -25.77 2.92
N ASP A 42 0.54 -24.92 2.05
CA ASP A 42 0.71 -25.17 0.61
C ASP A 42 -0.60 -25.56 -0.13
N GLY A 43 -1.76 -25.27 0.46
CA GLY A 43 -3.07 -25.52 -0.13
C GLY A 43 -3.25 -24.77 -1.46
N ASP A 44 -3.94 -25.38 -2.41
CA ASP A 44 -4.21 -24.80 -3.74
C ASP A 44 -5.70 -24.48 -3.86
N TYR A 45 -6.01 -23.19 -3.88
CA TYR A 45 -7.35 -22.63 -3.98
C TYR A 45 -7.47 -21.92 -5.33
N ASP A 46 -8.23 -22.51 -6.24
CA ASP A 46 -8.41 -22.02 -7.60
C ASP A 46 -9.88 -21.77 -7.90
N ALA A 47 -10.20 -20.58 -8.42
CA ALA A 47 -11.55 -20.17 -8.76
C ALA A 47 -12.56 -20.37 -7.61
N LEU A 48 -12.12 -20.13 -6.36
CA LEU A 48 -12.95 -20.28 -5.17
C LEU A 48 -13.51 -18.95 -4.67
N GLU A 49 -14.73 -19.01 -4.16
CA GLU A 49 -15.39 -17.93 -3.46
C GLU A 49 -15.54 -18.24 -1.97
N PHE A 50 -14.79 -17.53 -1.15
CA PHE A 50 -14.91 -17.55 0.30
C PHE A 50 -15.90 -16.45 0.70
N ARG A 51 -17.06 -16.82 1.24
CA ARG A 51 -18.08 -15.88 1.72
C ARG A 51 -18.18 -15.97 3.23
N GLU A 52 -17.89 -14.88 3.92
CA GLU A 52 -18.01 -14.73 5.38
C GLU A 52 -17.28 -15.84 6.17
N ALA A 53 -16.30 -16.48 5.55
CA ALA A 53 -15.54 -17.56 6.14
C ALA A 53 -14.75 -17.07 7.36
N ASP A 54 -14.76 -17.87 8.43
CA ASP A 54 -13.95 -17.62 9.61
C ASP A 54 -12.60 -18.32 9.45
N LEU A 55 -11.59 -17.56 9.01
CA LEU A 55 -10.22 -18.05 8.83
C LEU A 55 -9.33 -17.68 10.01
N THR A 56 -9.93 -17.34 11.17
CA THR A 56 -9.21 -16.93 12.38
C THR A 56 -8.22 -18.01 12.82
N GLY A 57 -6.95 -17.63 12.97
CA GLY A 57 -5.87 -18.50 13.42
C GLY A 57 -5.54 -19.68 12.50
N GLN A 58 -6.15 -19.76 11.31
CA GLN A 58 -5.89 -20.85 10.37
C GLN A 58 -4.48 -20.74 9.75
N ASP A 59 -3.91 -21.88 9.36
CA ASP A 59 -2.58 -21.95 8.76
C ASP A 59 -2.66 -22.33 7.28
N GLY A 60 -2.53 -21.32 6.43
CA GLY A 60 -2.35 -21.43 4.99
C GLY A 60 -0.96 -20.98 4.55
N ALA A 61 0.09 -21.23 5.35
CA ALA A 61 1.46 -20.89 4.95
C ALA A 61 1.81 -21.54 3.60
N GLY A 62 2.34 -20.76 2.66
CA GLY A 62 2.67 -21.22 1.30
C GLY A 62 1.47 -21.41 0.38
N ALA A 63 0.23 -21.28 0.87
CA ALA A 63 -0.98 -21.51 0.09
C ALA A 63 -1.06 -20.61 -1.14
N ARG A 64 -1.68 -21.14 -2.20
CA ARG A 64 -1.96 -20.44 -3.45
C ARG A 64 -3.45 -20.12 -3.53
N PHE A 65 -3.75 -18.86 -3.74
CA PHE A 65 -5.07 -18.37 -4.13
C PHE A 65 -4.96 -17.83 -5.54
N MET A 66 -5.59 -18.51 -6.49
CA MET A 66 -5.65 -18.11 -7.89
C MET A 66 -7.10 -17.87 -8.27
N ASP A 67 -7.37 -16.75 -8.91
CA ASP A 67 -8.72 -16.45 -9.39
C ASP A 67 -9.79 -16.50 -8.27
N CYS A 68 -9.41 -16.16 -7.04
CA CYS A 68 -10.29 -16.26 -5.87
C CYS A 68 -11.03 -14.95 -5.56
N ALA A 69 -12.16 -15.08 -4.86
CA ALA A 69 -12.80 -13.97 -4.16
C ALA A 69 -12.98 -14.29 -2.67
N LEU A 70 -12.44 -13.43 -1.81
CA LEU A 70 -12.64 -13.49 -0.35
C LEU A 70 -13.53 -12.31 0.05
N THR A 71 -14.76 -12.58 0.44
CA THR A 71 -15.76 -11.55 0.77
C THR A 71 -16.17 -11.67 2.23
N GLY A 72 -15.88 -10.65 3.04
CA GLY A 72 -16.29 -10.58 4.43
C GLY A 72 -15.58 -11.57 5.37
N CYS A 73 -14.47 -12.18 4.94
CA CYS A 73 -13.76 -13.17 5.74
C CYS A 73 -13.05 -12.56 6.95
N ALA A 74 -13.01 -13.31 8.05
CA ALA A 74 -12.20 -13.02 9.22
C ALA A 74 -10.80 -13.63 9.05
N LEU A 75 -9.75 -12.82 9.23
CA LEU A 75 -8.34 -13.17 9.05
C LEU A 75 -7.53 -12.91 10.33
N ASP A 76 -8.21 -12.77 11.46
CA ASP A 76 -7.58 -12.53 12.76
C ASP A 76 -6.54 -13.61 13.05
N GLU A 77 -5.28 -13.21 13.22
CA GLU A 77 -4.13 -14.10 13.48
C GLU A 77 -3.90 -15.22 12.44
N ALA A 78 -4.54 -15.15 11.26
CA ALA A 78 -4.36 -16.13 10.19
C ALA A 78 -2.91 -16.11 9.66
N SER A 79 -2.34 -17.30 9.47
CA SER A 79 -1.01 -17.48 8.89
C SER A 79 -1.12 -17.72 7.38
N LEU A 80 -0.68 -16.74 6.60
CA LEU A 80 -0.57 -16.78 5.14
C LEU A 80 0.88 -16.47 4.72
N ARG A 81 1.85 -16.87 5.55
CA ARG A 81 3.28 -16.62 5.30
C ARG A 81 3.66 -17.26 3.97
N ALA A 82 4.37 -16.52 3.12
CA ALA A 82 4.79 -16.94 1.79
C ALA A 82 3.64 -17.37 0.84
N ALA A 83 2.39 -17.05 1.18
CA ALA A 83 1.24 -17.33 0.33
C ALA A 83 1.32 -16.56 -1.00
N ARG A 84 0.62 -17.06 -2.01
CA ARG A 84 0.60 -16.51 -3.35
C ARG A 84 -0.84 -16.17 -3.73
N LEU A 85 -1.17 -14.88 -3.74
CA LEU A 85 -2.46 -14.37 -4.20
C LEU A 85 -2.27 -13.84 -5.61
N LEU A 86 -2.87 -14.53 -6.58
CA LEU A 86 -2.80 -14.23 -8.00
C LEU A 86 -4.22 -13.97 -8.49
N ASP A 87 -4.42 -12.84 -9.16
CA ASP A 87 -5.72 -12.51 -9.77
C ASP A 87 -6.86 -12.67 -8.76
N THR A 88 -6.70 -12.10 -7.56
CA THR A 88 -7.59 -12.34 -6.41
C THR A 88 -8.23 -11.04 -5.93
N ARG A 89 -9.51 -11.10 -5.56
CA ARG A 89 -10.23 -9.98 -4.91
C ARG A 89 -10.51 -10.28 -3.45
N LEU A 90 -10.10 -9.39 -2.56
CA LEU A 90 -10.47 -9.39 -1.15
C LEU A 90 -11.41 -8.21 -0.89
N THR A 91 -12.63 -8.45 -0.45
CA THR A 91 -13.65 -7.40 -0.22
C THR A 91 -14.15 -7.47 1.21
N GLY A 92 -14.06 -6.38 1.96
CA GLY A 92 -14.56 -6.28 3.32
C GLY A 92 -13.89 -7.24 4.31
N VAL A 93 -12.69 -7.73 4.00
CA VAL A 93 -11.95 -8.61 4.90
C VAL A 93 -11.54 -7.86 6.17
N ARG A 94 -11.53 -8.57 7.30
CA ARG A 94 -11.18 -8.02 8.60
C ARG A 94 -10.15 -8.90 9.29
N GLY A 95 -9.21 -8.31 10.02
CA GLY A 95 -8.26 -9.10 10.79
C GLY A 95 -7.26 -8.26 11.54
N VAL A 96 -6.92 -8.70 12.75
CA VAL A 96 -5.77 -8.22 13.50
C VAL A 96 -4.66 -9.27 13.49
N GLY A 97 -3.43 -8.87 13.20
CA GLY A 97 -2.27 -9.76 13.26
C GLY A 97 -2.15 -10.76 12.10
N THR A 98 -2.90 -10.59 11.01
CA THR A 98 -2.78 -11.47 9.83
C THR A 98 -1.34 -11.48 9.30
N ASN A 99 -0.76 -12.67 9.11
CA ASN A 99 0.62 -12.84 8.69
C ASN A 99 0.73 -13.15 7.19
N LEU A 100 1.08 -12.15 6.38
CA LEU A 100 1.40 -12.25 4.95
C LEU A 100 2.90 -12.02 4.69
N ALA A 101 3.76 -12.32 5.67
CA ALA A 101 5.20 -12.17 5.53
C ALA A 101 5.71 -12.95 4.32
N GLU A 102 6.58 -12.34 3.52
CA GLU A 102 7.15 -12.94 2.30
C GLU A 102 6.12 -13.36 1.23
N ALA A 103 4.84 -12.98 1.38
CA ALA A 103 3.81 -13.32 0.41
C ALA A 103 4.03 -12.64 -0.96
N THR A 104 3.45 -13.22 -2.00
CA THR A 104 3.37 -12.60 -3.33
C THR A 104 1.91 -12.25 -3.64
N LEU A 105 1.65 -10.97 -3.86
CA LEU A 105 0.36 -10.46 -4.32
C LEU A 105 0.56 -9.90 -5.73
N ARG A 106 -0.12 -10.49 -6.71
CA ARG A 106 -0.04 -10.05 -8.10
C ARG A 106 -1.43 -9.94 -8.70
N ASP A 107 -1.71 -8.79 -9.30
CA ASP A 107 -3.02 -8.50 -9.89
C ASP A 107 -4.15 -8.63 -8.84
N VAL A 108 -3.92 -8.05 -7.67
CA VAL A 108 -4.82 -8.16 -6.49
C VAL A 108 -5.60 -6.86 -6.26
N GLU A 109 -6.87 -7.00 -5.91
CA GLU A 109 -7.70 -5.92 -5.40
C GLU A 109 -8.09 -6.19 -3.94
N LEU A 110 -7.74 -5.29 -3.03
CA LEU A 110 -8.19 -5.28 -1.64
C LEU A 110 -9.12 -4.10 -1.42
N LEU A 111 -10.39 -4.36 -1.19
CA LEU A 111 -11.47 -3.38 -1.15
C LEU A 111 -12.08 -3.35 0.25
N ASP A 112 -12.15 -2.16 0.85
CA ASP A 112 -12.83 -1.89 2.13
C ASP A 112 -12.37 -2.77 3.30
N GLY A 113 -11.08 -3.13 3.33
CA GLY A 113 -10.49 -3.94 4.39
C GLY A 113 -10.38 -3.20 5.72
N ARG A 114 -10.51 -3.94 6.83
CA ARG A 114 -10.22 -3.45 8.19
C ARG A 114 -9.12 -4.29 8.80
N LEU A 115 -7.90 -3.82 8.67
CA LEU A 115 -6.70 -4.60 8.94
C LEU A 115 -5.85 -3.90 9.99
N GLY A 116 -5.48 -4.61 11.05
CA GLY A 116 -4.62 -4.09 12.12
C GLY A 116 -3.38 -4.97 12.28
N GLY A 117 -2.19 -4.40 12.30
CA GLY A 117 -0.96 -5.16 12.54
C GLY A 117 -0.66 -6.23 11.49
N THR A 118 -1.14 -6.05 10.26
CA THR A 118 -0.88 -7.01 9.17
C THR A 118 0.60 -7.02 8.79
N GLN A 119 1.17 -8.21 8.74
CA GLN A 119 2.59 -8.42 8.45
C GLN A 119 2.78 -8.69 6.95
N LEU A 120 3.47 -7.81 6.23
CA LEU A 120 3.86 -7.95 4.81
C LEU A 120 5.38 -7.76 4.64
N HIS A 121 6.17 -7.99 5.69
CA HIS A 121 7.61 -7.81 5.60
C HIS A 121 8.21 -8.78 4.59
N GLY A 122 9.07 -8.28 3.71
CA GLY A 122 9.67 -9.04 2.61
C GLY A 122 8.71 -9.43 1.48
N ALA A 123 7.43 -9.04 1.53
CA ALA A 123 6.45 -9.38 0.50
C ALA A 123 6.74 -8.73 -0.85
N VAL A 124 6.16 -9.29 -1.91
CA VAL A 124 6.20 -8.76 -3.28
C VAL A 124 4.78 -8.41 -3.71
N LEU A 125 4.53 -7.13 -3.96
CA LEU A 125 3.26 -6.60 -4.46
C LEU A 125 3.48 -6.07 -5.88
N GLU A 126 2.78 -6.62 -6.85
CA GLU A 126 2.85 -6.19 -8.26
C GLU A 126 1.45 -5.98 -8.84
N ARG A 127 1.14 -4.77 -9.30
CA ARG A 127 -0.21 -4.40 -9.78
C ARG A 127 -1.25 -4.72 -8.72
N VAL A 128 -1.19 -3.97 -7.62
CA VAL A 128 -2.12 -4.13 -6.48
C VAL A 128 -2.88 -2.84 -6.26
N VAL A 129 -4.18 -2.94 -6.08
CA VAL A 129 -5.03 -1.82 -5.64
C VAL A 129 -5.54 -2.13 -4.24
N ILE A 130 -5.27 -1.23 -3.30
CA ILE A 130 -5.87 -1.21 -1.97
C ILE A 130 -6.79 0.00 -1.94
N ARG A 131 -8.10 -0.23 -1.89
CA ARG A 131 -9.10 0.83 -1.92
C ARG A 131 -9.96 0.82 -0.66
N GLY A 132 -10.14 1.99 -0.06
CA GLY A 132 -10.96 2.16 1.12
C GLY A 132 -10.31 1.54 2.36
N GLY A 133 -11.07 1.52 3.45
CA GLY A 133 -10.66 0.85 4.67
C GLY A 133 -9.71 1.64 5.58
N LYS A 134 -9.52 1.09 6.77
CA LYS A 134 -8.57 1.56 7.77
C LYS A 134 -7.55 0.45 8.01
N ILE A 135 -6.29 0.77 7.79
CA ILE A 135 -5.17 -0.16 7.92
C ILE A 135 -4.17 0.42 8.90
N ASP A 136 -4.16 -0.13 10.10
CA ASP A 136 -3.30 0.30 11.20
C ASP A 136 -2.08 -0.63 11.30
N TYR A 137 -0.90 -0.08 11.57
CA TYR A 137 0.34 -0.82 11.81
C TYR A 137 0.71 -1.81 10.68
N LEU A 138 0.55 -1.38 9.42
CA LEU A 138 0.89 -2.19 8.25
C LEU A 138 2.41 -2.35 8.12
N ASN A 139 2.93 -3.55 8.34
CA ASN A 139 4.37 -3.79 8.25
C ASN A 139 4.78 -4.18 6.83
N LEU A 140 5.35 -3.26 6.08
CA LEU A 140 5.89 -3.45 4.72
C LEU A 140 7.42 -3.45 4.70
N ARG A 141 8.08 -3.73 5.83
CA ARG A 141 9.54 -3.69 5.92
C ARG A 141 10.18 -4.59 4.87
N ARG A 142 11.15 -4.05 4.13
CA ARG A 142 11.88 -4.74 3.05
C ARG A 142 10.99 -5.31 1.91
N ALA A 143 9.71 -4.95 1.87
CA ALA A 143 8.82 -5.36 0.79
C ALA A 143 9.21 -4.70 -0.54
N ARG A 144 8.77 -5.31 -1.65
CA ARG A 144 8.89 -4.77 -3.00
C ARG A 144 7.51 -4.43 -3.51
N LEU A 145 7.22 -3.15 -3.67
CA LEU A 145 5.97 -2.64 -4.21
C LEU A 145 6.25 -2.10 -5.60
N LYS A 146 5.57 -2.65 -6.61
CA LYS A 146 5.66 -2.19 -7.98
C LYS A 146 4.25 -2.04 -8.54
N ASP A 147 3.93 -0.87 -9.08
CA ASP A 147 2.59 -0.60 -9.61
C ASP A 147 1.51 -0.80 -8.52
N VAL A 148 1.63 -0.09 -7.40
CA VAL A 148 0.69 -0.22 -6.26
C VAL A 148 -0.08 1.09 -6.08
N VAL A 149 -1.40 0.99 -5.92
CA VAL A 149 -2.27 2.15 -5.66
C VAL A 149 -2.97 1.96 -4.32
N PHE A 150 -2.75 2.90 -3.42
CA PHE A 150 -3.61 3.11 -2.25
C PHE A 150 -4.63 4.20 -2.60
N GLU A 151 -5.92 3.91 -2.45
CA GLU A 151 -7.00 4.81 -2.87
C GLU A 151 -8.04 4.93 -1.74
N SER A 152 -8.31 6.14 -1.26
CA SER A 152 -9.30 6.37 -0.19
C SER A 152 -9.02 5.60 1.11
N CYS A 153 -7.77 5.26 1.39
CA CYS A 153 -7.36 4.54 2.59
C CYS A 153 -6.98 5.48 3.74
N VAL A 154 -7.26 5.04 4.97
CA VAL A 154 -6.62 5.60 6.17
C VAL A 154 -5.52 4.64 6.63
N LEU A 155 -4.26 5.07 6.46
CA LEU A 155 -3.07 4.33 6.87
C LEU A 155 -2.50 4.99 8.14
N VAL A 156 -2.48 4.25 9.25
CA VAL A 156 -1.90 4.71 10.53
C VAL A 156 -0.68 3.88 10.86
N GLU A 157 0.45 4.56 11.01
CA GLU A 157 1.76 3.94 11.30
C GLU A 157 2.15 2.82 10.31
N PRO A 158 2.03 3.00 8.98
CA PRO A 158 2.59 2.03 8.05
C PRO A 158 4.11 2.10 8.07
N ASP A 159 4.75 0.94 8.07
CA ASP A 159 6.20 0.79 8.16
C ASP A 159 6.77 0.31 6.84
N PHE A 160 7.36 1.22 6.08
CA PHE A 160 8.04 0.94 4.81
C PHE A 160 9.55 0.75 4.99
N GLY A 161 10.02 0.42 6.21
CA GLY A 161 11.44 0.34 6.54
C GLY A 161 12.24 -0.56 5.59
N GLY A 162 13.13 0.00 4.78
CA GLY A 162 13.93 -0.73 3.79
C GLY A 162 13.15 -1.23 2.57
N ALA A 163 11.90 -0.82 2.40
CA ALA A 163 11.06 -1.20 1.26
C ALA A 163 11.53 -0.54 -0.05
N ARG A 164 11.20 -1.16 -1.18
CA ARG A 164 11.38 -0.57 -2.51
C ARG A 164 10.01 -0.27 -3.11
N LEU A 165 9.74 1.00 -3.39
CA LEU A 165 8.50 1.47 -3.97
C LEU A 165 8.78 1.99 -5.39
N GLU A 166 8.19 1.36 -6.40
CA GLU A 166 8.30 1.72 -7.82
C GLU A 166 6.91 1.94 -8.41
N ARG A 167 6.59 3.16 -8.87
CA ARG A 167 5.25 3.52 -9.38
C ARG A 167 4.18 3.22 -8.33
N VAL A 168 4.26 3.92 -7.20
CA VAL A 168 3.30 3.80 -6.10
C VAL A 168 2.52 5.10 -5.96
N GLU A 169 1.19 5.00 -5.87
CA GLU A 169 0.29 6.15 -5.78
C GLU A 169 -0.51 6.13 -4.49
N PHE A 170 -0.66 7.30 -3.87
CA PHE A 170 -1.59 7.53 -2.77
C PHE A 170 -2.64 8.54 -3.23
N VAL A 171 -3.88 8.08 -3.42
CA VAL A 171 -5.00 8.87 -3.95
C VAL A 171 -6.04 9.02 -2.86
N ASP A 172 -6.33 10.26 -2.45
CA ASP A 172 -7.31 10.59 -1.40
C ASP A 172 -7.08 9.79 -0.10
N CYS A 173 -5.82 9.58 0.28
CA CYS A 173 -5.43 8.82 1.45
C CYS A 173 -5.11 9.73 2.64
N ALA A 174 -5.32 9.22 3.85
CA ALA A 174 -4.65 9.77 5.04
C ALA A 174 -3.44 8.89 5.36
N LEU A 175 -2.23 9.46 5.36
CA LEU A 175 -0.99 8.76 5.66
C LEU A 175 -0.39 9.32 6.96
N LYS A 176 -0.68 8.65 8.08
CA LYS A 176 -0.31 9.12 9.42
C LYS A 176 0.89 8.37 9.95
N GLN A 177 1.89 9.10 10.45
CA GLN A 177 3.07 8.56 11.13
C GLN A 177 3.83 7.48 10.33
N ALA A 178 3.89 7.61 9.01
CA ALA A 178 4.56 6.62 8.15
C ALA A 178 6.09 6.60 8.40
N ASP A 179 6.66 5.40 8.47
CA ASP A 179 8.11 5.20 8.56
C ASP A 179 8.68 4.85 7.18
N LEU A 180 9.51 5.73 6.63
CA LEU A 180 10.21 5.53 5.35
C LEU A 180 11.70 5.16 5.53
N SER A 181 12.15 4.82 6.74
CA SER A 181 13.56 4.59 7.05
C SER A 181 14.21 3.60 6.09
N ALA A 182 15.32 3.97 5.46
CA ALA A 182 16.03 3.16 4.46
C ALA A 182 15.19 2.73 3.23
N ALA A 183 13.99 3.27 3.02
CA ALA A 183 13.20 3.00 1.83
C ALA A 183 13.85 3.61 0.58
N THR A 184 13.56 3.01 -0.57
CA THR A 184 13.90 3.56 -1.90
C THR A 184 12.61 3.85 -2.65
N LEU A 185 12.45 5.09 -3.11
CA LEU A 185 11.29 5.54 -3.86
C LEU A 185 11.69 5.80 -5.32
N THR A 186 10.88 5.35 -6.26
CA THR A 186 11.04 5.64 -7.69
C THR A 186 9.65 5.81 -8.27
N ASP A 187 9.35 7.00 -8.81
CA ASP A 187 8.02 7.33 -9.30
C ASP A 187 6.94 7.14 -8.21
N VAL A 188 7.10 7.77 -7.04
CA VAL A 188 6.08 7.70 -5.97
C VAL A 188 5.26 8.98 -5.92
N ASP A 189 3.95 8.89 -6.04
CA ASP A 189 3.05 10.04 -5.96
C ASP A 189 2.39 10.12 -4.58
N LEU A 190 2.82 11.10 -3.79
CA LEU A 190 2.28 11.37 -2.46
C LEU A 190 1.26 12.52 -2.47
N ARG A 191 1.02 13.19 -3.60
CA ARG A 191 0.22 14.43 -3.63
C ARG A 191 -1.22 14.26 -3.14
N GLY A 192 -1.79 13.05 -3.30
CA GLY A 192 -3.13 12.71 -2.81
C GLY A 192 -3.18 12.24 -1.35
N ALA A 193 -2.05 12.24 -0.62
CA ALA A 193 -2.01 11.91 0.80
C ALA A 193 -2.22 13.17 1.66
N ALA A 194 -3.36 13.25 2.36
CA ALA A 194 -3.69 14.32 3.29
C ALA A 194 -4.44 13.77 4.53
N PRO A 195 -3.87 13.87 5.74
CA PRO A 195 -2.53 14.38 6.05
C PRO A 195 -1.41 13.47 5.51
N LEU A 196 -0.22 14.06 5.34
CA LEU A 196 1.05 13.36 5.10
C LEU A 196 1.96 13.59 6.32
N GLU A 197 1.96 12.64 7.24
CA GLU A 197 2.80 12.68 8.44
C GLU A 197 3.84 11.56 8.36
N LEU A 198 5.11 11.93 8.50
CA LEU A 198 6.22 10.99 8.53
C LEU A 198 6.78 10.93 9.95
N SER A 199 6.90 9.73 10.50
CA SER A 199 7.55 9.52 11.79
C SER A 199 9.07 9.45 11.65
N ARG A 200 9.56 8.88 10.54
CA ARG A 200 10.98 8.77 10.17
C ARG A 200 11.16 8.71 8.65
N GLY A 201 12.39 8.95 8.19
CA GLY A 201 12.76 8.76 6.78
C GLY A 201 12.39 9.92 5.86
N VAL A 202 12.28 11.16 6.38
CA VAL A 202 12.03 12.35 5.54
C VAL A 202 13.14 12.59 4.52
N ASP A 203 14.36 12.18 4.84
CA ASP A 203 15.53 12.16 3.97
C ASP A 203 15.44 11.13 2.82
N ARG A 204 14.43 10.25 2.85
CA ARG A 204 14.18 9.22 1.82
C ARG A 204 13.17 9.65 0.74
N LEU A 205 12.66 10.87 0.79
CA LEU A 205 11.68 11.38 -0.17
C LEU A 205 12.21 11.56 -1.62
N SER A 206 13.49 11.32 -1.87
CA SER A 206 14.03 11.29 -3.23
C SER A 206 13.30 10.25 -4.09
N GLY A 207 12.75 10.69 -5.21
CA GLY A 207 11.92 9.86 -6.11
C GLY A 207 10.42 9.94 -5.85
N ALA A 208 9.99 10.67 -4.81
CA ALA A 208 8.59 11.01 -4.59
C ALA A 208 8.24 12.41 -5.14
N VAL A 209 6.95 12.62 -5.41
CA VAL A 209 6.38 13.94 -5.71
C VAL A 209 5.36 14.29 -4.64
N ILE A 210 5.52 15.49 -4.06
CA ILE A 210 4.65 16.09 -3.05
C ILE A 210 4.09 17.43 -3.56
N SER A 211 3.02 17.91 -2.94
CA SER A 211 2.42 19.22 -3.21
C SER A 211 3.16 20.35 -2.46
N PRO A 212 2.99 21.63 -2.87
CA PRO A 212 3.53 22.75 -2.11
C PRO A 212 3.02 22.82 -0.66
N THR A 213 1.75 22.46 -0.42
CA THR A 213 1.18 22.41 0.94
C THR A 213 1.90 21.36 1.79
N GLN A 214 2.12 20.17 1.24
CA GLN A 214 2.86 19.11 1.92
C GLN A 214 4.30 19.52 2.23
N LEU A 215 4.94 20.30 1.35
CA LEU A 215 6.28 20.82 1.63
C LEU A 215 6.28 21.76 2.86
N LEU A 216 5.24 22.59 3.02
CA LEU A 216 5.08 23.44 4.20
C LEU A 216 4.82 22.61 5.46
N ASP A 217 3.92 21.62 5.37
CA ASP A 217 3.59 20.71 6.47
C ASP A 217 4.82 19.90 6.93
N LEU A 218 5.69 19.50 5.99
CA LEU A 218 6.92 18.77 6.26
C LEU A 218 8.11 19.68 6.64
N ALA A 219 7.99 21.01 6.53
CA ALA A 219 9.10 21.92 6.76
C ALA A 219 9.74 21.76 8.16
N PRO A 220 8.98 21.57 9.26
CA PRO A 220 9.58 21.36 10.58
C PRO A 220 10.42 20.07 10.67
N VAL A 221 9.93 18.97 10.09
CA VAL A 221 10.65 17.67 10.12
C VAL A 221 11.86 17.68 9.19
N LEU A 222 11.77 18.36 8.04
CA LEU A 222 12.90 18.58 7.14
C LEU A 222 14.00 19.45 7.80
N ALA A 223 13.60 20.52 8.49
CA ALA A 223 14.54 21.37 9.22
C ALA A 223 15.25 20.57 10.33
N ALA A 224 14.49 19.78 11.10
CA ALA A 224 15.03 18.92 12.15
C ALA A 224 16.05 17.90 11.60
N GLU A 225 15.73 17.25 10.47
CA GLU A 225 16.63 16.29 9.79
C GLU A 225 17.94 16.95 9.33
N LEU A 226 17.87 18.22 8.89
CA LEU A 226 19.04 19.01 8.52
C LEU A 226 19.79 19.61 9.73
N GLY A 227 19.31 19.38 10.95
CA GLY A 227 19.86 19.98 12.17
C GLY A 227 19.56 21.47 12.33
N VAL A 228 18.63 22.01 11.55
CA VAL A 228 18.18 23.41 11.62
C VAL A 228 17.15 23.56 12.74
N ARG A 229 17.35 24.55 13.61
CA ARG A 229 16.40 24.90 14.67
C ARG A 229 15.43 25.96 14.17
N VAL A 230 14.14 25.67 14.23
CA VAL A 230 13.06 26.61 13.91
C VAL A 230 12.55 27.22 15.22
N VAL A 231 12.54 28.55 15.32
CA VAL A 231 11.93 29.25 16.45
C VAL A 231 10.41 29.28 16.26
N ALA A 232 9.65 29.14 17.35
CA ALA A 232 8.21 29.39 17.31
C ALA A 232 7.99 30.90 17.14
N GLU A 233 7.06 31.30 16.27
CA GLU A 233 6.53 32.66 16.28
C GLU A 233 5.62 32.80 17.50
N GLU A 234 5.87 33.82 18.34
CA GLU A 234 5.08 34.14 19.55
C GLU A 234 3.66 34.59 19.23
#